data_AF-A0A2H1KU30-F1
#
_entry.id   AF-A0A2H1KU30-F1
#
_cell.length_a   1.000
_cell.length_b   1.000
_cell.length_c   1.000
_cell.angle_alpha   90.00
_cell.angle_beta   90.00
_cell.angle_gamma   90.00
#
_symmetry.space_group_name_H-M   'P 1'
#
loop_
_entity.id
_entity.type
_entity.pdbx_description
1 polymer ?
#
loop_
_entity_poly.entity_id
_entity_poly.type
_entity_poly.pdbx_seq_one_letter_code
_entity_poly.pdbx_strand_id
1 'polypeptide(L)'
;MRFTLKDYQADAVGDTLRELASARDFYRSASKRVSSVALASVTGSGKTIMAAAVIEALFWGSDDFDVVPDPNAVVLWFSDDPSLNQQTKHRLQQASDRLRNRLVTVEHPFRHSKLQPGNVYFINTSKLSRNSLLVRGHDSADVLPGMDSHPDTVPFTFWDTLRNTIEDPNLTLYMVLDEAHRGM
;
A
#
# COMPACT_ATOMS: atom_id res chain seq x y z
N MET A 1 -2.38 11.53 -14.67
CA MET A 1 -1.24 10.84 -15.33
C MET A 1 -0.38 11.76 -16.18
N ARG A 2 0.96 11.62 -16.11
CA ARG A 2 1.93 12.31 -16.99
C ARG A 2 2.20 11.59 -18.31
N PHE A 3 1.86 10.31 -18.38
CA PHE A 3 2.00 9.48 -19.58
C PHE A 3 0.63 9.03 -20.05
N THR A 4 0.42 9.06 -21.37
CA THR A 4 -0.74 8.41 -22.00
C THR A 4 -0.49 6.91 -22.04
N LEU A 5 -1.46 6.13 -21.56
CA LEU A 5 -1.42 4.68 -21.64
C LEU A 5 -1.56 4.23 -23.11
N LYS A 6 -0.80 3.22 -23.49
CA LYS A 6 -1.05 2.50 -24.75
C LYS A 6 -2.31 1.63 -24.60
N ASP A 7 -2.94 1.27 -25.70
CA ASP A 7 -4.21 0.51 -25.69
C ASP A 7 -4.13 -0.75 -24.79
N TYR A 8 -3.10 -1.59 -24.98
CA TYR A 8 -2.93 -2.79 -24.13
C TYR A 8 -2.71 -2.47 -22.64
N GLN A 9 -2.15 -1.30 -22.32
CA GLN A 9 -1.96 -0.85 -20.95
C GLN A 9 -3.28 -0.36 -20.36
N ALA A 10 -4.08 0.36 -21.16
CA ALA A 10 -5.40 0.81 -20.76
C ALA A 10 -6.32 -0.39 -20.51
N ASP A 11 -6.33 -1.39 -21.40
CA ASP A 11 -7.10 -2.63 -21.22
C ASP A 11 -6.71 -3.34 -19.91
N ALA A 12 -5.41 -3.56 -19.68
CA ALA A 12 -4.92 -4.20 -18.47
C ALA A 12 -5.26 -3.41 -17.19
N VAL A 13 -5.21 -2.08 -17.24
CA VAL A 13 -5.61 -1.20 -16.13
C VAL A 13 -7.11 -1.32 -15.86
N GLY A 14 -7.94 -1.27 -16.90
CA GLY A 14 -9.39 -1.40 -16.79
C GLY A 14 -9.80 -2.76 -16.22
N ASP A 15 -9.19 -3.85 -16.69
CA ASP A 15 -9.42 -5.19 -16.16
C ASP A 15 -9.03 -5.27 -14.67
N THR A 16 -7.87 -4.74 -14.31
CA THR A 16 -7.39 -4.73 -12.92
C THR A 16 -8.34 -3.94 -12.02
N LEU A 17 -8.83 -2.78 -12.47
CA LEU A 17 -9.76 -1.95 -11.70
C LEU A 17 -11.11 -2.64 -11.47
N ARG A 18 -11.65 -3.34 -12.48
CA ARG A 18 -12.88 -4.13 -12.36
C ARG A 18 -12.75 -5.26 -11.34
N GLU A 19 -11.63 -5.97 -11.37
CA GLU A 19 -11.35 -7.03 -10.40
C GLU A 19 -11.14 -6.48 -8.98
N LEU A 20 -10.46 -5.34 -8.83
CA LEU A 20 -10.27 -4.68 -7.53
C LEU A 20 -11.59 -4.15 -6.95
N ALA A 21 -12.50 -3.65 -7.78
CA ALA A 21 -13.84 -3.25 -7.35
C ALA A 21 -14.62 -4.45 -6.81
N SER A 22 -14.65 -5.55 -7.57
CA SER A 22 -15.30 -6.81 -7.16
C SER A 22 -14.68 -7.36 -5.87
N ALA A 23 -13.35 -7.36 -5.77
CA ALA A 23 -12.61 -7.78 -4.57
C ALA A 23 -12.98 -6.95 -3.34
N ARG A 24 -13.08 -5.62 -3.49
CA ARG A 24 -13.51 -4.72 -2.41
C ARG A 24 -14.92 -5.06 -1.95
N ASP A 25 -15.84 -5.28 -2.87
CA ASP A 25 -17.24 -5.56 -2.55
C ASP A 25 -17.39 -6.92 -1.83
N PHE A 26 -16.63 -7.94 -2.27
CA PHE A 26 -16.54 -9.21 -1.53
C PHE A 26 -15.93 -9.05 -0.15
N TYR A 27 -14.87 -8.25 0.00
CA TYR A 27 -14.23 -8.00 1.29
C TYR A 27 -15.16 -7.23 2.25
N ARG A 28 -15.93 -6.27 1.75
CA ARG A 28 -16.90 -5.49 2.56
C ARG A 28 -18.21 -6.24 2.82
N SER A 29 -18.50 -7.31 2.08
CA SER A 29 -19.65 -8.18 2.34
C SER A 29 -19.48 -8.98 3.64
N ALA A 30 -20.56 -9.64 4.09
CA ALA A 30 -20.53 -10.53 5.25
C ALA A 30 -19.50 -11.69 5.12
N SER A 31 -19.08 -12.03 3.90
CA SER A 31 -18.10 -13.09 3.66
C SER A 31 -16.65 -12.69 4.00
N LYS A 32 -16.34 -11.39 4.08
CA LYS A 32 -14.97 -10.85 4.26
C LYS A 32 -13.91 -11.53 3.40
N ARG A 33 -14.27 -11.95 2.18
CA ARG A 33 -13.38 -12.76 1.35
C ARG A 33 -12.23 -11.91 0.81
N VAL A 34 -11.00 -12.27 1.18
CA VAL A 34 -9.79 -11.70 0.60
C VAL A 34 -9.62 -12.23 -0.82
N SER A 35 -9.32 -11.34 -1.77
CA SER A 35 -9.10 -11.68 -3.17
C SER A 35 -7.75 -11.13 -3.64
N SER A 36 -7.17 -11.76 -4.65
CA SER A 36 -5.88 -11.38 -5.24
C SER A 36 -6.01 -11.17 -6.74
N VAL A 37 -5.42 -10.09 -7.25
CA VAL A 37 -5.39 -9.76 -8.68
C VAL A 37 -3.94 -9.68 -9.12
N ALA A 38 -3.60 -10.34 -10.23
CA ALA A 38 -2.25 -10.34 -10.77
C ALA A 38 -2.14 -9.42 -11.99
N LEU A 39 -1.34 -8.35 -11.88
CA LEU A 39 -0.98 -7.52 -13.03
C LEU A 39 0.24 -8.13 -13.74
N ALA A 40 -0.01 -9.14 -14.56
CA ALA A 40 1.01 -9.79 -15.37
C ALA A 40 1.31 -8.99 -16.64
N SER A 41 2.59 -8.72 -16.90
CA SER A 41 3.07 -8.08 -18.12
C SER A 41 4.59 -8.30 -18.21
N VAL A 42 5.17 -8.19 -19.41
CA VAL A 42 6.62 -8.39 -19.60
C VAL A 42 7.41 -7.26 -18.91
N THR A 43 8.57 -7.55 -18.32
CA THR A 43 9.46 -6.50 -17.78
C THR A 43 9.79 -5.47 -18.87
N GLY A 44 9.75 -4.18 -18.53
CA GLY A 44 9.90 -3.09 -19.51
C GLY A 44 8.62 -2.71 -20.29
N SER A 45 7.51 -3.44 -20.15
CA SER A 45 6.22 -3.10 -20.80
C SER A 45 5.42 -1.97 -20.14
N GLY A 46 5.90 -1.44 -19.00
CA GLY A 46 5.28 -0.33 -18.29
C GLY A 46 4.42 -0.70 -17.07
N LYS A 47 4.71 -1.82 -16.37
CA LYS A 47 4.02 -2.21 -15.12
C LYS A 47 3.83 -1.06 -14.14
N THR A 48 4.88 -0.30 -13.89
CA THR A 48 4.83 0.79 -12.92
C THR A 48 3.95 1.95 -13.40
N ILE A 49 3.85 2.19 -14.70
CA ILE A 49 2.94 3.19 -15.28
C ILE A 49 1.49 2.71 -15.11
N MET A 50 1.22 1.42 -15.39
CA MET A 50 -0.10 0.82 -15.17
C MET A 50 -0.48 0.84 -13.70
N ALA A 51 0.44 0.49 -12.79
CA ALA A 51 0.20 0.56 -11.35
C ALA A 51 -0.08 2.00 -10.89
N ALA A 52 0.63 3.00 -11.43
CA ALA A 52 0.33 4.40 -11.16
C ALA A 52 -1.10 4.78 -11.58
N ALA A 53 -1.53 4.34 -12.78
CA ALA A 53 -2.88 4.59 -13.28
C ALA A 53 -3.95 3.91 -12.41
N VAL A 54 -3.73 2.65 -12.01
CA VAL A 54 -4.63 1.93 -11.09
C VAL A 54 -4.74 2.68 -9.76
N ILE A 55 -3.62 3.08 -9.15
CA ILE A 55 -3.64 3.81 -7.88
C ILE A 55 -4.30 5.19 -8.04
N GLU A 56 -4.04 5.91 -9.14
CA GLU A 56 -4.73 7.17 -9.42
C GLU A 56 -6.25 6.98 -9.50
N ALA A 57 -6.71 5.98 -10.26
CA ALA A 57 -8.13 5.69 -10.40
C ALA A 57 -8.77 5.25 -9.08
N LEU A 58 -8.05 4.48 -8.23
CA LEU A 58 -8.54 4.15 -6.90
C LEU A 58 -8.74 5.39 -6.01
N PHE A 59 -7.79 6.32 -6.01
CA PHE A 59 -7.84 7.48 -5.12
C PHE A 59 -8.77 8.60 -5.61
N TRP A 60 -8.92 8.74 -6.92
CA TRP A 60 -9.58 9.90 -7.51
C TRP A 60 -10.67 9.56 -8.53
N GLY A 61 -10.89 8.29 -8.81
CA GLY A 61 -11.77 7.84 -9.88
C GLY A 61 -11.15 8.02 -11.25
N SER A 62 -11.85 7.51 -12.25
CA SER A 62 -11.52 7.70 -13.66
C SER A 62 -12.77 7.50 -14.50
N ASP A 63 -13.14 8.52 -15.27
CA ASP A 63 -14.26 8.43 -16.22
C ASP A 63 -13.93 7.45 -17.36
N ASP A 64 -12.67 7.42 -17.81
CA ASP A 64 -12.19 6.52 -18.88
C ASP A 64 -12.37 5.03 -18.53
N PHE A 65 -12.31 4.69 -17.23
CA PHE A 65 -12.46 3.33 -16.74
C PHE A 65 -13.78 3.07 -16.01
N ASP A 66 -14.68 4.07 -15.95
CA ASP A 66 -15.93 4.02 -15.17
C ASP A 66 -15.70 3.62 -13.69
N VAL A 67 -14.70 4.26 -13.06
CA VAL A 67 -14.30 4.01 -11.68
C VAL A 67 -14.64 5.18 -10.78
N VAL A 68 -15.43 4.92 -9.74
CA VAL A 68 -15.69 5.86 -8.64
C VAL A 68 -14.53 5.81 -7.64
N PRO A 69 -14.02 6.95 -7.15
CA PRO A 69 -12.96 6.98 -6.14
C PRO A 69 -13.35 6.21 -4.88
N ASP A 70 -12.39 5.50 -4.28
CA ASP A 70 -12.48 4.99 -2.92
C ASP A 70 -11.78 5.98 -1.97
N PRO A 71 -12.52 6.85 -1.25
CA PRO A 71 -11.92 7.83 -0.34
C PRO A 71 -11.19 7.18 0.84
N ASN A 72 -11.43 5.89 1.08
CA ASN A 72 -10.90 5.12 2.19
C ASN A 72 -9.72 4.21 1.78
N ALA A 73 -9.31 4.26 0.51
CA ALA A 73 -8.24 3.40 0.00
C ALA A 73 -6.89 3.75 0.61
N VAL A 74 -6.21 2.73 1.12
CA VAL A 74 -4.81 2.77 1.53
C VAL A 74 -4.07 1.73 0.68
N VAL A 75 -2.93 2.10 0.09
CA VAL A 75 -2.11 1.16 -0.67
C VAL A 75 -0.86 0.82 0.13
N LEU A 76 -0.56 -0.46 0.29
CA LEU A 76 0.68 -0.96 0.86
C LEU A 76 1.47 -1.69 -0.23
N TRP A 77 2.58 -1.10 -0.64
CA TRP A 77 3.54 -1.67 -1.56
C TRP A 77 4.59 -2.49 -0.80
N PHE A 78 4.61 -3.78 -1.08
CA PHE A 78 5.42 -4.77 -0.38
C PHE A 78 6.44 -5.36 -1.35
N SER A 79 7.72 -5.20 -1.04
CA SER A 79 8.84 -5.73 -1.84
C SER A 79 9.91 -6.34 -0.93
N ASP A 80 10.66 -7.31 -1.44
CA ASP A 80 11.79 -7.93 -0.76
C ASP A 80 13.12 -7.19 -0.96
N ASP A 81 13.24 -6.35 -1.99
CA ASP A 81 14.44 -5.53 -2.26
C ASP A 81 14.22 -4.03 -1.93
N PRO A 82 14.99 -3.45 -0.99
CA PRO A 82 14.90 -2.02 -0.68
C PRO A 82 15.18 -1.09 -1.87
N SER A 83 16.06 -1.50 -2.78
CA SER A 83 16.42 -0.72 -3.97
C SER A 83 15.27 -0.67 -4.97
N LEU A 84 14.51 -1.76 -5.09
CA LEU A 84 13.29 -1.83 -5.91
C LEU A 84 12.20 -0.91 -5.35
N ASN A 85 12.01 -0.87 -4.03
CA ASN A 85 11.08 0.06 -3.40
C ASN A 85 11.41 1.52 -3.77
N GLN A 86 12.69 1.91 -3.70
CA GLN A 86 13.12 3.27 -4.04
C GLN A 86 12.93 3.55 -5.53
N GLN A 87 13.28 2.60 -6.40
CA GLN A 87 13.11 2.73 -7.85
C GLN A 87 11.63 2.83 -8.24
N THR A 88 10.78 1.96 -7.72
CA THR A 88 9.34 1.96 -7.98
C THR A 88 8.71 3.24 -7.47
N LYS A 89 9.05 3.69 -6.24
CA LYS A 89 8.62 4.98 -5.72
C LYS A 89 8.98 6.11 -6.68
N HIS A 90 10.22 6.17 -7.15
CA HIS A 90 10.65 7.21 -8.09
C HIS A 90 9.86 7.17 -9.41
N ARG A 91 9.64 5.97 -9.97
CA ARG A 91 8.83 5.80 -11.18
C ARG A 91 7.38 6.23 -10.98
N LEU A 92 6.75 5.93 -9.84
CA LEU A 92 5.40 6.42 -9.52
C LEU A 92 5.37 7.96 -9.42
N GLN A 93 6.37 8.59 -8.80
CA GLN A 93 6.49 10.06 -8.76
C GLN A 93 6.62 10.68 -10.15
N GLN A 94 7.34 10.01 -11.04
CA GLN A 94 7.51 10.45 -12.42
C GLN A 94 6.24 10.24 -13.27
N ALA A 95 5.46 9.19 -12.98
CA ALA A 95 4.24 8.86 -13.72
C ALA A 95 3.03 9.69 -13.30
N SER A 96 3.00 10.16 -12.04
CA SER A 96 1.87 10.89 -11.47
C SER A 96 2.31 12.02 -10.56
N ASP A 97 1.93 13.25 -10.92
CA ASP A 97 2.08 14.41 -10.03
C ASP A 97 1.14 14.33 -8.82
N ARG A 98 -0.06 13.75 -8.99
CA ARG A 98 -1.05 13.61 -7.92
C ARG A 98 -0.54 12.69 -6.80
N LEU A 99 0.23 11.66 -7.15
CA LEU A 99 0.81 10.72 -6.19
C LEU A 99 2.04 11.27 -5.47
N ARG A 100 2.73 12.31 -5.98
CA ARG A 100 4.04 12.75 -5.48
C ARG A 100 4.12 12.91 -3.95
N ASN A 101 3.09 13.48 -3.34
CA ASN A 101 3.02 13.77 -1.89
C ASN A 101 2.31 12.68 -1.09
N ARG A 102 1.96 11.56 -1.72
CA ARG A 102 1.23 10.43 -1.13
C ARG A 102 2.10 9.16 -1.00
N LEU A 103 3.36 9.21 -1.43
CA LEU A 103 4.28 8.07 -1.40
C LEU A 103 5.17 8.10 -0.14
N VAL A 104 4.85 7.26 0.83
CA VAL A 104 5.50 7.20 2.14
C VAL A 104 6.38 5.97 2.24
N THR A 105 7.65 6.13 2.60
CA THR A 105 8.51 4.98 2.93
C THR A 105 8.35 4.67 4.41
N VAL A 106 8.01 3.43 4.76
CA VAL A 106 7.88 3.01 6.16
C VAL A 106 9.26 2.78 6.75
N GLU A 107 9.65 3.61 7.71
CA GLU A 107 10.93 3.56 8.41
C GLU A 107 10.74 3.77 9.92
N HIS A 108 11.67 3.27 10.72
CA HIS A 108 11.65 3.56 12.16
C HIS A 108 12.15 4.99 12.42
N PRO A 109 11.49 5.76 13.32
CA PRO A 109 10.28 5.40 14.06
C PRO A 109 9.01 5.63 13.23
N PHE A 110 8.11 4.64 13.18
CA PHE A 110 6.80 4.77 12.56
C PHE A 110 5.73 4.81 13.66
N ARG A 111 5.24 6.01 13.99
CA ARG A 111 4.39 6.26 15.17
C ARG A 111 2.93 6.52 14.84
N HIS A 112 2.41 5.89 13.78
CA HIS A 112 1.00 6.02 13.42
C HIS A 112 0.21 4.81 13.93
N SER A 113 -0.90 5.06 14.61
CA SER A 113 -1.81 3.99 15.07
C SER A 113 -2.50 3.28 13.91
N LYS A 114 -2.69 3.96 12.77
CA LYS A 114 -3.26 3.45 11.51
C LYS A 114 -2.61 4.10 10.30
N LEU A 115 -2.59 3.39 9.18
CA LEU A 115 -2.25 3.98 7.89
C LEU A 115 -3.34 4.98 7.45
N GLN A 116 -2.95 6.02 6.75
CA GLN A 116 -3.84 7.12 6.38
C GLN A 116 -4.37 6.95 4.95
N PRO A 117 -5.67 7.17 4.71
CA PRO A 117 -6.28 7.01 3.39
C PRO A 117 -5.66 7.93 2.34
N GLY A 118 -5.67 7.48 1.10
CA GLY A 118 -5.09 8.15 -0.05
C GLY A 118 -3.56 8.21 -0.04
N ASN A 119 -2.89 7.30 0.70
CA ASN A 119 -1.44 7.16 0.70
C ASN A 119 -1.00 5.78 0.21
N VAL A 120 0.20 5.75 -0.37
CA VAL A 120 0.93 4.55 -0.78
C VAL A 120 2.13 4.38 0.14
N TYR A 121 2.12 3.32 0.94
CA TYR A 121 3.18 2.99 1.89
C TYR A 121 4.11 1.95 1.29
N PHE A 122 5.41 2.21 1.26
CA PHE A 122 6.43 1.26 0.80
C PHE A 122 7.10 0.62 2.00
N ILE A 123 7.07 -0.71 2.06
CA ILE A 123 7.76 -1.46 3.10
C ILE A 123 8.59 -2.59 2.49
N ASN A 124 9.72 -2.86 3.14
CA ASN A 124 10.56 -4.00 2.79
C ASN A 124 10.29 -5.19 3.72
N THR A 125 10.29 -6.41 3.20
CA THR A 125 10.03 -7.63 3.97
C THR A 125 10.97 -7.80 5.19
N SER A 126 12.25 -7.43 5.06
CA SER A 126 13.23 -7.52 6.15
C SER A 126 12.89 -6.59 7.33
N LYS A 127 12.22 -5.47 7.05
CA LYS A 127 11.72 -4.52 8.05
C LYS A 127 10.54 -5.08 8.86
N LEU A 128 9.92 -6.18 8.43
CA LEU A 128 8.91 -6.93 9.19
C LEU A 128 9.47 -8.15 9.93
N SER A 129 10.77 -8.41 9.85
CA SER A 129 11.40 -9.50 10.61
C SER A 129 11.30 -9.24 12.11
N ARG A 130 11.26 -10.31 12.92
CA ARG A 130 11.18 -10.24 14.39
C ARG A 130 12.28 -9.38 15.04
N ASN A 131 13.41 -9.19 14.33
CA ASN A 131 14.55 -8.42 14.82
C ASN A 131 14.50 -6.93 14.43
N SER A 132 13.55 -6.52 13.59
CA SER A 132 13.43 -5.14 13.13
C SER A 132 12.90 -4.21 14.23
N LEU A 133 13.42 -2.98 14.27
CA LEU A 133 12.95 -1.91 15.17
C LEU A 133 11.49 -1.53 14.95
N LEU A 134 10.90 -1.85 13.79
CA LEU A 134 9.47 -1.64 13.52
C LEU A 134 8.57 -2.70 14.16
N VAL A 135 9.14 -3.83 14.58
CA VAL A 135 8.45 -5.00 15.14
C VAL A 135 8.78 -5.18 16.61
N ARG A 136 9.98 -4.77 17.03
CA ARG A 136 10.31 -4.59 18.45
C ARG A 136 9.52 -3.39 18.95
N GLY A 137 8.30 -3.65 19.45
CA GLY A 137 7.67 -2.75 20.40
C GLY A 137 8.72 -2.48 21.46
N HIS A 138 8.99 -1.20 21.75
CA HIS A 138 10.06 -0.82 22.65
C HIS A 138 9.93 -1.70 23.90
N ASP A 139 10.92 -2.59 24.12
CA ASP A 139 10.96 -3.42 25.32
C ASP A 139 10.67 -2.47 26.47
N SER A 140 9.69 -2.82 27.28
CA SER A 140 9.16 -2.02 28.39
C SER A 140 10.18 -1.91 29.53
N ALA A 141 11.47 -1.74 29.21
CA ALA A 141 12.61 -1.74 30.10
C ALA A 141 13.00 -0.33 30.56
N ASP A 142 12.49 0.73 29.92
CA ASP A 142 12.69 2.13 30.36
C ASP A 142 11.48 2.73 31.07
N VAL A 143 10.44 1.94 31.36
CA VAL A 143 9.31 2.41 32.19
C VAL A 143 9.69 2.24 33.66
N LEU A 144 10.11 3.33 34.30
CA LEU A 144 10.29 3.40 35.74
C LEU A 144 8.99 2.95 36.45
N PRO A 145 9.05 2.08 37.47
CA PRO A 145 7.85 1.64 38.19
C PRO A 145 7.11 2.85 38.78
N GLY A 146 5.88 3.11 38.32
CA GLY A 146 5.04 4.20 38.82
C GLY A 146 4.81 5.38 37.88
N MET A 147 5.35 5.37 36.66
CA MET A 147 4.87 6.25 35.58
C MET A 147 3.83 5.50 34.74
N ASP A 148 2.56 5.81 34.94
CA ASP A 148 1.51 5.42 34.00
C ASP A 148 1.86 6.03 32.63
N SER A 149 2.21 5.18 31.67
CA SER A 149 2.39 5.58 30.28
C SER A 149 1.12 6.30 29.83
N HIS A 150 1.22 7.58 29.45
CA HIS A 150 0.11 8.29 28.80
C HIS A 150 -0.46 7.40 27.68
N PRO A 151 -1.79 7.31 27.49
CA PRO A 151 -2.36 6.50 26.41
C PRO A 151 -1.85 6.90 25.01
N ASP A 152 -1.32 8.13 24.87
CA ASP A 152 -0.68 8.65 23.65
C ASP A 152 0.79 8.20 23.45
N THR A 153 1.40 7.54 24.44
CA THR A 153 2.81 7.08 24.37
C THR A 153 2.95 5.57 24.23
N VAL A 154 1.86 4.82 24.02
CA VAL A 154 1.97 3.38 23.72
C VAL A 154 2.69 3.22 22.37
N PRO A 155 3.91 2.63 22.34
CA PRO A 155 4.63 2.44 21.10
C PRO A 155 3.91 1.37 20.27
N PHE A 156 3.24 1.79 19.20
CA PHE A 156 2.67 0.85 18.23
C PHE A 156 3.80 0.23 17.40
N THR A 157 3.80 -1.09 17.29
CA THR A 157 4.57 -1.76 16.24
C THR A 157 3.88 -1.53 14.89
N PHE A 158 4.61 -1.72 13.80
CA PHE A 158 3.97 -1.66 12.48
C PHE A 158 2.90 -2.76 12.30
N TRP A 159 3.01 -3.89 13.00
CA TRP A 159 1.97 -4.91 13.01
C TRP A 159 0.69 -4.43 13.67
N ASP A 160 0.81 -3.63 14.73
CA ASP A 160 -0.35 -3.00 15.38
C ASP A 160 -0.98 -1.97 14.43
N THR A 161 -0.17 -1.15 13.76
CA THR A 161 -0.66 -0.24 12.71
C THR A 161 -1.45 -1.00 11.64
N LEU A 162 -0.90 -2.10 11.10
CA LEU A 162 -1.55 -2.89 10.07
C LEU A 162 -2.85 -3.50 10.57
N ARG A 163 -2.85 -4.11 11.77
CA ARG A 163 -4.05 -4.68 12.39
C ARG A 163 -5.14 -3.61 12.53
N ASN A 164 -4.79 -2.48 13.15
CA ASN A 164 -5.72 -1.37 13.35
C ASN A 164 -6.25 -0.81 12.02
N THR A 165 -5.45 -0.87 10.95
CA THR A 165 -5.86 -0.45 9.60
C THR A 165 -6.84 -1.43 8.98
N ILE A 166 -6.60 -2.74 9.10
CA ILE A 166 -7.46 -3.82 8.56
C ILE A 166 -8.79 -3.91 9.31
N GLU A 167 -8.77 -3.68 10.63
CA GLU A 167 -9.95 -3.74 11.49
C GLU A 167 -10.84 -2.50 11.39
N ASP A 168 -10.36 -1.40 10.82
CA ASP A 168 -11.17 -0.19 10.62
C ASP A 168 -12.15 -0.36 9.45
N PRO A 169 -13.48 -0.34 9.68
CA PRO A 169 -14.46 -0.47 8.62
C PRO A 169 -14.44 0.72 7.63
N ASN A 170 -13.81 1.83 8.00
CA ASN A 170 -13.67 3.01 7.16
C ASN A 170 -12.36 3.01 6.36
N LEU A 171 -11.63 1.90 6.31
CA LEU A 171 -10.41 1.78 5.50
C LEU A 171 -10.48 0.55 4.60
N THR A 172 -9.95 0.69 3.38
CA THR A 172 -9.70 -0.45 2.48
C THR A 172 -8.20 -0.56 2.27
N LEU A 173 -7.57 -1.63 2.77
CA LEU A 173 -6.15 -1.88 2.52
C LEU A 173 -5.95 -2.68 1.23
N TYR A 174 -5.38 -2.05 0.22
CA TYR A 174 -4.93 -2.68 -1.01
C TYR A 174 -3.45 -3.02 -0.90
N MET A 175 -3.11 -4.31 -0.93
CA MET A 175 -1.73 -4.77 -0.86
C MET A 175 -1.19 -5.09 -2.25
N VAL A 176 -0.07 -4.47 -2.61
CA VAL A 176 0.66 -4.71 -3.86
C VAL A 176 1.91 -5.53 -3.51
N LEU A 177 1.99 -6.73 -4.07
CA LEU A 177 3.16 -7.60 -3.99
C LEU A 177 4.03 -7.40 -5.22
N ASP A 178 5.23 -6.86 -5.02
CA ASP A 178 6.22 -6.66 -6.08
C ASP A 178 7.31 -7.72 -5.97
N GLU A 179 7.03 -8.90 -6.52
CA GLU A 179 7.95 -10.04 -6.61
C GLU A 179 8.85 -9.90 -7.85
N ALA A 180 9.53 -8.77 -7.99
CA ALA A 180 10.65 -8.71 -8.91
C ALA A 180 11.81 -9.52 -8.29
N HIS A 181 12.21 -10.61 -8.96
CA HIS A 181 13.44 -11.40 -8.74
C HIS A 181 13.39 -12.72 -7.95
N ARG A 182 12.22 -13.25 -7.54
CA ARG A 182 12.13 -14.69 -7.15
C ARG A 182 12.09 -15.66 -8.33
N GLY A 183 12.64 -15.24 -9.47
CA GLY A 183 12.85 -16.05 -10.67
C GLY A 183 14.34 -16.24 -10.93
N MET A 184 15.04 -16.92 -10.01
CA MET A 184 16.23 -17.74 -10.25
C MET A 184 16.29 -18.83 -9.19
#